data_AF-A0A1F5C567-F1
#
_entry.id   AF-A0A1F5C567-F1
#
_cell.length_a   1.000
_cell.length_b   1.000
_cell.length_c   1.000
_cell.angle_alpha   90.00
_cell.angle_beta   90.00
_cell.angle_gamma   90.00
#
_symmetry.space_group_name_H-M   'P 1'
#
loop_
_entity.id
_entity.type
_entity.pdbx_description
1 polymer ?
#
loop_
_entity_poly.entity_id
_entity_poly.type
_entity_poly.pdbx_seq_one_letter_code
_entity_poly.pdbx_strand_id
1 'polypeptide(L)'
;MNKKTSPALLAMGLLVLASLSCQKKAQIKGVELAVDFSAKMLTDNLITDIQYDWKTSGDFPKAGKDLTVYVHFWHGSNMLFQDDHMPPVPTSQWEPGKEYKYQRRIYIPSFIDEFDPAFKGEEVLRLSVGLYNPYDRSGDSQRQVLATKLKVLPPPPDVPEIVYEKGWHDQEIDPNAPLKKWRWASGEARCIVDNPHRDGLLVIRGGVSKEAAPDQKVLFKINDMVLDEFIPDETTFERSYTVKKEMLGEKDEFTLTVAVDKTFIPSKVFPQNKDERELGCQISFIYFR
;
A
#
# COMPACT_ATOMS: atom_id res chain seq x y z
N MET A 1 -15.66 -44.13 66.23
CA MET A 1 -15.54 -42.69 66.54
C MET A 1 -14.05 -42.35 66.68
N ASN A 2 -13.37 -42.11 65.55
CA ASN A 2 -11.92 -41.85 65.54
C ASN A 2 -11.66 -40.34 65.61
N LYS A 3 -10.99 -39.92 66.69
CA LYS A 3 -10.52 -38.55 66.89
C LYS A 3 -9.23 -38.31 66.12
N LYS A 4 -9.21 -37.14 65.49
CA LYS A 4 -8.16 -36.54 64.69
C LYS A 4 -6.94 -36.16 65.54
N THR A 5 -5.75 -36.36 64.99
CA THR A 5 -4.55 -35.57 65.31
C THR A 5 -3.82 -35.28 64.00
N SER A 6 -3.70 -33.99 63.68
CA SER A 6 -2.98 -33.45 62.52
C SER A 6 -1.49 -33.78 62.54
N PRO A 7 -0.86 -33.85 61.36
CA PRO A 7 0.49 -33.34 61.15
C PRO A 7 0.45 -32.03 60.36
N ALA A 8 1.24 -31.06 60.83
CA ALA A 8 1.57 -29.84 60.13
C ALA A 8 2.45 -30.16 58.91
N LEU A 9 2.09 -29.65 57.73
CA LEU A 9 2.97 -29.60 56.56
C LEU A 9 3.38 -28.14 56.32
N LEU A 10 4.67 -27.89 56.46
CA LEU A 10 5.38 -26.71 55.98
C LEU A 10 5.22 -26.64 54.44
N ALA A 11 4.52 -25.63 53.94
CA ALA A 11 4.54 -25.28 52.52
C ALA A 11 5.62 -24.21 52.30
N MET A 12 6.75 -24.63 51.73
CA MET A 12 7.83 -23.76 51.26
C MET A 12 7.33 -23.00 50.03
N GLY A 13 7.06 -21.69 50.18
CA GLY A 13 6.62 -20.84 49.07
C GLY A 13 7.76 -20.61 48.07
N LEU A 14 7.63 -21.15 46.86
CA LEU A 14 8.41 -20.69 45.71
C LEU A 14 7.86 -19.33 45.27
N LEU A 15 8.59 -18.25 45.53
CA LEU A 15 8.40 -16.98 44.83
C LEU A 15 8.88 -17.15 43.38
N VAL A 16 7.93 -17.29 42.46
CA VAL A 16 8.18 -17.12 41.02
C VAL A 16 8.32 -15.63 40.77
N LEU A 17 9.56 -15.14 40.69
CA LEU A 17 9.87 -13.83 40.12
C LEU A 17 9.54 -13.88 38.62
N ALA A 18 8.33 -13.48 38.27
CA ALA A 18 7.97 -13.17 36.89
C ALA A 18 8.76 -11.93 36.45
N SER A 19 9.89 -12.14 35.79
CA SER A 19 10.60 -11.10 35.08
C SER A 19 9.72 -10.62 33.92
N LEU A 20 9.00 -9.52 34.14
CA LEU A 20 8.43 -8.70 33.07
C LEU A 20 9.59 -8.13 32.24
N SER A 21 10.12 -8.94 31.33
CA SER A 21 11.00 -8.48 30.26
C SER A 21 10.14 -7.74 29.24
N CYS A 22 9.75 -6.52 29.61
CA CYS A 22 9.27 -5.54 28.65
C CYS A 22 10.52 -5.14 27.84
N GLN A 23 10.78 -5.86 26.74
CA GLN A 23 11.83 -5.50 25.81
C GLN A 23 11.54 -4.08 25.31
N LYS A 24 12.24 -3.08 25.88
CA LYS A 24 12.33 -1.74 25.31
C LYS A 24 12.99 -1.92 23.95
N LYS A 25 12.17 -2.04 22.89
CA LYS A 25 12.65 -1.92 21.51
C LYS A 25 13.52 -0.68 21.44
N ALA A 26 14.72 -0.81 20.88
CA ALA A 26 15.71 0.26 20.83
C ALA A 26 15.10 1.47 20.09
N GLN A 27 14.66 2.47 20.85
CA GLN A 27 14.21 3.75 20.33
C GLN A 27 15.44 4.56 19.90
N ILE A 28 15.34 5.29 18.80
CA ILE A 28 16.39 6.22 18.39
C ILE A 28 16.36 7.38 19.38
N LYS A 29 17.46 7.56 20.12
CA LYS A 29 17.54 8.62 21.11
C LYS A 29 17.35 9.97 20.43
N GLY A 30 16.41 10.77 20.93
CA GLY A 30 16.21 12.13 20.47
C GLY A 30 15.51 12.26 19.11
N VAL A 31 14.75 11.25 18.69
CA VAL A 31 13.88 11.34 17.50
C VAL A 31 12.45 11.10 17.91
N GLU A 32 11.58 12.03 17.55
CA GLU A 32 10.14 11.93 17.67
C GLU A 32 9.51 11.96 16.28
N LEU A 33 8.36 11.30 16.14
CA LEU A 33 7.59 11.29 14.91
C LEU A 33 6.11 11.46 15.24
N ALA A 34 5.49 12.45 14.60
CA ALA A 34 4.04 12.53 14.45
C ALA A 34 3.65 12.09 13.04
N VAL A 35 2.55 11.34 12.94
CA VAL A 35 1.97 10.90 11.67
C VAL A 35 0.51 11.33 11.64
N ASP A 36 0.09 11.85 10.49
CA ASP A 36 -1.31 12.16 10.20
C ASP A 36 -1.70 11.66 8.79
N PHE A 37 -2.99 11.62 8.50
CA PHE A 37 -3.51 11.20 7.19
C PHE A 37 -4.42 12.27 6.59
N SER A 38 -4.30 12.49 5.28
CA SER A 38 -5.19 13.43 4.56
C SER A 38 -6.66 12.99 4.60
N ALA A 39 -6.92 11.67 4.63
CA ALA A 39 -8.26 11.15 4.86
C ALA A 39 -8.66 11.29 6.34
N LYS A 40 -9.78 11.98 6.59
CA LYS A 40 -10.36 12.14 7.94
C LYS A 40 -10.73 10.81 8.60
N MET A 41 -11.07 9.81 7.78
CA MET A 41 -11.49 8.48 8.18
C MET A 41 -10.77 7.48 7.29
N LEU A 42 -10.02 6.57 7.90
CA LEU A 42 -9.36 5.51 7.17
C LEU A 42 -10.37 4.41 6.90
N THR A 43 -10.42 3.97 5.64
CA THR A 43 -11.10 2.74 5.25
C THR A 43 -10.09 1.81 4.59
N ASP A 44 -10.43 0.53 4.47
CA ASP A 44 -9.72 -0.31 3.51
C ASP A 44 -10.11 0.10 2.07
N ASN A 45 -9.36 -0.38 1.09
CA ASN A 45 -9.46 0.07 -0.31
C ASN A 45 -9.42 1.62 -0.43
N LEU A 46 -8.38 2.25 0.11
CA LEU A 46 -8.28 3.71 0.19
C LEU A 46 -6.90 4.21 -0.27
N ILE A 47 -6.90 5.13 -1.23
CA ILE A 47 -5.73 5.98 -1.48
C ILE A 47 -5.82 7.21 -0.57
N THR A 48 -4.77 7.45 0.20
CA THR A 48 -4.62 8.65 1.03
C THR A 48 -3.15 9.05 1.07
N ASP A 49 -2.88 10.29 1.46
CA ASP A 49 -1.52 10.68 1.81
C ASP A 49 -1.31 10.50 3.32
N ILE A 50 -0.14 9.97 3.68
CA ILE A 50 0.41 9.94 5.03
C ILE A 50 1.38 11.13 5.15
N GLN A 51 1.23 11.90 6.21
CA GLN A 51 2.06 13.06 6.52
C GLN A 51 2.99 12.70 7.67
N TYR A 52 4.29 12.92 7.48
CA TYR A 52 5.32 12.68 8.47
C TYR A 52 5.86 14.01 9.00
N ASP A 53 5.93 14.14 10.31
CA ASP A 53 6.58 15.25 11.02
C ASP A 53 7.62 14.68 11.98
N TRP A 54 8.87 14.65 11.53
CA TRP A 54 10.01 14.16 12.29
C TRP A 54 10.66 15.31 13.06
N LYS A 55 10.93 15.11 14.36
CA LYS A 55 11.59 16.08 15.22
C LYS A 55 12.81 15.48 15.86
N THR A 56 13.94 16.18 15.78
CA THR A 56 15.17 15.81 16.48
C THR A 56 15.33 16.65 17.74
N SER A 57 15.70 16.04 18.85
CA SER A 57 16.03 16.76 20.09
C SER A 57 17.42 17.43 19.96
N GLY A 58 17.75 18.31 20.92
CA GLY A 58 19.07 18.95 20.97
C GLY A 58 20.23 17.97 21.22
N ASP A 59 19.96 16.79 21.77
CA ASP A 59 20.94 15.72 22.02
C ASP A 59 20.87 14.58 20.99
N PHE A 60 20.18 14.80 19.86
CA PHE A 60 20.10 13.84 18.76
C PHE A 60 21.50 13.51 18.23
N PRO A 61 21.92 12.23 18.30
CA PRO A 61 23.18 11.81 17.70
C PRO A 61 23.01 11.79 16.18
N LYS A 62 23.66 12.73 15.47
CA LYS A 62 23.63 12.78 14.00
C LYS A 62 23.88 11.38 13.42
N ALA A 63 23.04 10.97 12.47
CA ALA A 63 23.24 9.69 11.81
C ALA A 63 24.51 9.76 10.95
N GLY A 64 25.42 8.79 11.10
CA GLY A 64 26.62 8.72 10.26
C GLY A 64 26.37 8.17 8.84
N LYS A 65 25.14 7.75 8.55
CA LYS A 65 24.72 7.10 7.30
C LYS A 65 23.26 7.43 7.01
N ASP A 66 22.88 7.26 5.75
CA ASP A 66 21.48 7.33 5.34
C ASP A 66 20.75 6.05 5.75
N LEU A 67 19.71 6.25 6.55
CA LEU A 67 18.83 5.22 7.07
C LEU A 67 17.53 5.23 6.27
N THR A 68 16.97 4.05 6.05
CA THR A 68 15.65 3.89 5.46
C THR A 68 14.59 4.07 6.54
N VAL A 69 13.53 4.81 6.19
CA VAL A 69 12.30 4.82 6.98
C VAL A 69 11.54 3.55 6.65
N TYR A 70 11.36 2.66 7.63
CA TYR A 70 10.41 1.57 7.47
C TYR A 70 9.04 2.01 7.94
N VAL A 71 7.99 1.61 7.20
CA VAL A 71 6.59 1.95 7.45
C VAL A 71 5.78 0.69 7.25
N HIS A 72 5.45 0.02 8.34
CA HIS A 72 4.77 -1.28 8.29
C HIS A 72 3.37 -1.17 8.88
N PHE A 73 2.38 -1.64 8.12
CA PHE A 73 1.00 -1.75 8.53
C PHE A 73 0.69 -3.21 8.84
N TRP A 74 0.29 -3.49 10.07
CA TRP A 74 0.07 -4.85 10.56
C TRP A 74 -1.40 -5.08 10.88
N HIS A 75 -1.97 -6.17 10.39
CA HIS A 75 -3.27 -6.69 10.80
C HIS A 75 -3.03 -7.95 11.65
N GLY A 76 -3.25 -7.84 12.96
CA GLY A 76 -2.82 -8.86 13.91
C GLY A 76 -1.29 -9.07 13.88
N SER A 77 -0.86 -10.30 13.62
CA SER A 77 0.55 -10.67 13.43
C SER A 77 1.05 -10.55 11.99
N ASN A 78 0.15 -10.35 11.04
CA ASN A 78 0.47 -10.34 9.62
C ASN A 78 0.81 -8.91 9.18
N MET A 79 1.94 -8.74 8.48
CA MET A 79 2.22 -7.49 7.80
C MET A 79 1.32 -7.41 6.58
N LEU A 80 0.36 -6.47 6.60
CA LEU A 80 -0.61 -6.30 5.53
C LEU A 80 0.03 -5.63 4.32
N PHE A 81 0.73 -4.51 4.54
CA PHE A 81 1.50 -3.82 3.52
C PHE A 81 2.58 -2.93 4.15
N GLN A 82 3.48 -2.41 3.31
CA GLN A 82 4.58 -1.52 3.71
C GLN A 82 4.79 -0.40 2.68
N ASP A 83 5.35 0.72 3.15
CA ASP A 83 5.80 1.86 2.32
C ASP A 83 7.20 2.30 2.78
N ASP A 84 8.14 1.36 2.84
CA ASP A 84 9.52 1.64 3.23
C ASP A 84 10.19 2.56 2.18
N HIS A 85 10.89 3.60 2.62
CA HIS A 85 11.41 4.64 1.72
C HIS A 85 12.64 5.36 2.27
N MET A 86 13.37 6.01 1.37
CA MET A 86 14.33 7.06 1.72
C MET A 86 13.57 8.36 2.01
N PRO A 87 13.81 9.04 3.14
CA PRO A 87 13.22 10.35 3.37
C PRO A 87 13.80 11.37 2.35
N PRO A 88 13.03 12.40 1.96
CA PRO A 88 13.50 13.40 0.98
C PRO A 88 14.80 14.11 1.40
N VAL A 89 14.94 14.38 2.71
CA VAL A 89 16.21 14.83 3.30
C VAL A 89 16.89 13.59 3.90
N PRO A 90 18.05 13.17 3.36
CA PRO A 90 18.75 11.98 3.85
C PRO A 90 19.08 12.09 5.35
N THR A 91 18.94 11.00 6.10
CA THR A 91 19.08 11.06 7.57
C THR A 91 20.49 11.42 8.02
N SER A 92 21.52 11.20 7.19
CA SER A 92 22.89 11.66 7.50
C SER A 92 23.00 13.19 7.59
N GLN A 93 22.06 13.90 6.98
CA GLN A 93 22.00 15.36 6.99
C GLN A 93 21.12 15.90 8.12
N TRP A 94 20.49 15.02 8.92
CA TRP A 94 19.65 15.48 10.02
C TRP A 94 20.49 16.10 11.13
N GLU A 95 20.14 17.33 11.50
CA GLU A 95 20.74 18.06 12.61
C GLU A 95 19.91 18.02 13.89
N PRO A 96 20.53 18.20 15.07
CA PRO A 96 19.81 18.34 16.34
C PRO A 96 18.87 19.56 16.37
N GLY A 97 17.73 19.43 17.03
CA GLY A 97 16.76 20.52 17.20
C GLY A 97 16.04 20.95 15.92
N LYS A 98 15.94 20.06 14.93
CA LYS A 98 15.32 20.33 13.62
C LYS A 98 14.03 19.54 13.44
N GLU A 99 13.24 20.02 12.49
CA GLU A 99 11.99 19.42 12.06
C GLU A 99 12.08 19.07 10.57
N TYR A 100 11.65 17.87 10.19
CA TYR A 100 11.60 17.39 8.81
C TYR A 100 10.20 16.91 8.48
N LYS A 101 9.52 17.63 7.59
CA LYS A 101 8.15 17.34 7.17
C LYS A 101 8.11 16.90 5.73
N TYR A 102 7.35 15.85 5.46
CA TYR A 102 7.03 15.42 4.10
C TYR A 102 5.79 14.54 4.11
N GLN A 103 5.24 14.28 2.92
CA GLN A 103 4.10 13.40 2.76
C GLN A 103 4.39 12.34 1.70
N ARG A 104 3.68 11.21 1.79
CA ARG A 104 3.72 10.15 0.79
C ARG A 104 2.31 9.65 0.52
N ARG A 105 2.03 9.34 -0.72
CA ARG A 105 0.78 8.67 -1.09
C ARG A 105 0.89 7.19 -0.81
N ILE A 106 -0.11 6.64 -0.13
CA ILE A 106 -0.24 5.22 0.14
C ILE A 106 -1.58 4.69 -0.36
N TYR A 107 -1.65 3.38 -0.53
CA TYR A 107 -2.89 2.65 -0.76
C TYR A 107 -3.07 1.65 0.39
N ILE A 108 -4.15 1.79 1.14
CA ILE A 108 -4.59 0.80 2.12
C ILE A 108 -5.37 -0.26 1.32
N PRO A 109 -4.85 -1.50 1.20
CA PRO A 109 -5.52 -2.55 0.42
C PRO A 109 -6.85 -2.93 1.05
N SER A 110 -7.74 -3.56 0.28
CA SER A 110 -8.91 -4.22 0.87
C SER A 110 -8.46 -5.41 1.72
N PHE A 111 -8.97 -5.49 2.95
CA PHE A 111 -8.66 -6.57 3.90
C PHE A 111 -9.80 -6.85 4.87
N ILE A 112 -10.84 -6.02 4.90
CA ILE A 112 -12.00 -6.20 5.78
C ILE A 112 -12.98 -7.13 5.07
N ASP A 113 -13.36 -8.22 5.74
CA ASP A 113 -14.47 -9.07 5.32
C ASP A 113 -15.71 -8.67 6.14
N GLU A 114 -16.58 -7.86 5.53
CA GLU A 114 -17.81 -7.39 6.17
C GLU A 114 -18.82 -8.50 6.45
N PHE A 115 -18.65 -9.68 5.82
CA PHE A 115 -19.51 -10.84 6.01
C PHE A 115 -18.99 -11.79 7.09
N ASP A 116 -17.79 -11.55 7.65
CA ASP A 116 -17.29 -12.32 8.79
C ASP A 116 -18.19 -12.09 10.02
N PRO A 117 -18.81 -13.12 10.61
CA PRO A 117 -19.62 -12.99 11.83
C PRO A 117 -18.85 -12.38 13.03
N ALA A 118 -17.52 -12.47 13.02
CA ALA A 118 -16.65 -11.88 14.02
C ALA A 118 -16.50 -10.36 13.84
N PHE A 119 -16.74 -9.81 12.65
CA PHE A 119 -16.61 -8.40 12.35
C PHE A 119 -17.54 -7.54 13.23
N LYS A 120 -17.02 -6.40 13.71
CA LYS A 120 -17.72 -5.48 14.64
C LYS A 120 -17.83 -4.05 14.11
N GLY A 121 -17.78 -3.89 12.78
CA GLY A 121 -17.93 -2.59 12.11
C GLY A 121 -16.63 -1.80 11.96
N GLU A 122 -15.53 -2.24 12.56
CA GLU A 122 -14.20 -1.66 12.39
C GLU A 122 -13.10 -2.71 12.57
N GLU A 123 -11.98 -2.48 11.93
CA GLU A 123 -10.73 -3.21 12.12
C GLU A 123 -9.63 -2.29 12.66
N VAL A 124 -8.60 -2.90 13.24
CA VAL A 124 -7.44 -2.16 13.77
C VAL A 124 -6.18 -2.58 13.06
N LEU A 125 -5.55 -1.62 12.39
CA LEU A 125 -4.17 -1.76 11.91
C LEU A 125 -3.21 -1.22 12.96
N ARG A 126 -2.11 -1.93 13.19
CA ARG A 126 -0.96 -1.36 13.92
C ARG A 126 -0.01 -0.76 12.90
N LEU A 127 0.18 0.55 12.93
CA LEU A 127 1.24 1.24 12.20
C LEU A 127 2.52 1.21 13.01
N SER A 128 3.63 0.82 12.40
CA SER A 128 4.96 0.88 13.00
C SER A 128 5.91 1.61 12.07
N VAL A 129 6.54 2.67 12.57
CA VAL A 129 7.47 3.50 11.82
C VAL A 129 8.77 3.63 12.58
N GLY A 130 9.88 3.57 11.87
CA GLY A 130 11.20 3.76 12.45
C GLY A 130 12.27 3.89 11.37
N LEU A 131 13.52 3.87 11.80
CA LEU A 131 14.66 3.90 10.89
C LEU A 131 15.41 2.57 10.95
N TYR A 132 15.97 2.15 9.83
CA TYR A 132 16.86 1.00 9.77
C TYR A 132 17.97 1.23 8.75
N ASN A 133 19.10 0.55 8.96
CA ASN A 133 20.17 0.53 7.97
C ASN A 133 19.92 -0.64 7.01
N PRO A 134 19.65 -0.40 5.71
CA PRO A 134 19.37 -1.48 4.75
C PRO A 134 20.58 -2.37 4.47
N TYR A 135 21.80 -1.90 4.79
CA TYR A 135 23.04 -2.66 4.61
C TYR A 135 23.41 -3.51 5.82
N ASP A 136 22.72 -3.34 6.94
CA ASP A 136 22.97 -4.11 8.15
C ASP A 136 22.17 -5.41 8.12
N ARG A 137 22.90 -6.52 7.94
CA ARG A 137 22.36 -7.88 7.85
C ARG A 137 22.27 -8.60 9.19
N SER A 138 22.59 -7.93 10.30
CA SER A 138 22.49 -8.52 11.63
C SER A 138 21.05 -8.83 12.06
N GLY A 139 20.07 -8.18 11.42
CA GLY A 139 18.64 -8.26 11.79
C GLY A 139 18.25 -7.28 12.91
N ASP A 140 19.22 -6.69 13.59
CA ASP A 140 19.02 -5.80 14.74
C ASP A 140 19.14 -4.31 14.38
N SER A 141 18.99 -3.93 13.11
CA SER A 141 19.17 -2.55 12.66
C SER A 141 17.92 -1.69 12.80
N GLN A 142 16.74 -2.32 12.93
CA GLN A 142 15.48 -1.61 13.06
C GLN A 142 15.39 -0.89 14.42
N ARG A 143 15.09 0.40 14.35
CA ARG A 143 14.87 1.25 15.52
C ARG A 143 13.51 1.90 15.39
N GLN A 144 12.56 1.38 16.15
CA GLN A 144 11.18 1.86 16.15
C GLN A 144 11.09 3.22 16.81
N VAL A 145 10.44 4.17 16.15
CA VAL A 145 10.19 5.52 16.67
C VAL A 145 8.72 5.67 17.04
N LEU A 146 7.82 5.23 16.17
CA LEU A 146 6.38 5.28 16.40
C LEU A 146 5.77 3.88 16.30
N ALA A 147 4.86 3.55 17.22
CA ALA A 147 3.87 2.50 17.02
C ALA A 147 2.52 2.98 17.51
N THR A 148 1.52 2.94 16.64
CA THR A 148 0.17 3.40 16.95
C THR A 148 -0.86 2.45 16.35
N LYS A 149 -2.08 2.51 16.88
CA LYS A 149 -3.24 1.78 16.35
C LYS A 149 -4.06 2.74 15.50
N LEU A 150 -4.37 2.30 14.29
CA LEU A 150 -5.22 2.98 13.33
C LEU A 150 -6.55 2.24 13.28
N LYS A 151 -7.64 2.96 13.54
CA LYS A 151 -8.99 2.45 13.31
C LYS A 151 -9.29 2.56 11.82
N VAL A 152 -9.73 1.47 11.22
CA VAL A 152 -10.06 1.37 9.80
C VAL A 152 -11.48 0.83 9.67
N LEU A 153 -12.30 1.51 8.87
CA LEU A 153 -13.67 1.09 8.59
C LEU A 153 -13.77 0.41 7.22
N PRO A 154 -14.87 -0.30 6.91
CA PRO A 154 -15.16 -0.69 5.54
C PRO A 154 -15.27 0.53 4.62
N PRO A 155 -15.16 0.34 3.30
CA PRO A 155 -15.37 1.41 2.36
C PRO A 155 -16.84 1.87 2.44
N PRO A 156 -17.14 3.15 2.17
CA PRO A 156 -18.52 3.61 2.08
C PRO A 156 -19.33 2.79 1.06
N PRO A 157 -20.66 2.66 1.24
CA PRO A 157 -21.51 1.92 0.30
C PRO A 157 -21.52 2.47 -1.13
N ASP A 158 -21.05 3.71 -1.33
CA ASP A 158 -20.97 4.40 -2.62
C ASP A 158 -19.59 4.27 -3.29
N VAL A 159 -18.74 3.36 -2.82
CA VAL A 159 -17.46 3.05 -3.47
C VAL A 159 -17.73 2.31 -4.77
N PRO A 160 -17.29 2.86 -5.92
CA PRO A 160 -17.58 2.25 -7.21
C PRO A 160 -16.97 0.86 -7.40
N GLU A 161 -17.77 -0.06 -7.93
CA GLU A 161 -17.26 -1.30 -8.48
C GLU A 161 -16.63 -1.05 -9.86
N ILE A 162 -15.58 -1.83 -10.18
CA ILE A 162 -14.90 -1.79 -11.48
C ILE A 162 -14.99 -3.18 -12.10
N VAL A 163 -15.81 -3.32 -13.13
CA VAL A 163 -16.03 -4.56 -13.87
C VAL A 163 -15.19 -4.53 -15.15
N TYR A 164 -14.28 -5.50 -15.29
CA TYR A 164 -13.48 -5.68 -16.51
C TYR A 164 -14.33 -6.37 -17.59
N GLU A 165 -14.50 -5.72 -18.74
CA GLU A 165 -15.28 -6.26 -19.85
C GLU A 165 -14.39 -6.77 -21.00
N LYS A 166 -14.74 -6.43 -22.24
CA LYS A 166 -14.07 -6.85 -23.46
C LYS A 166 -12.68 -6.21 -23.57
N GLY A 167 -11.76 -6.99 -24.15
CA GLY A 167 -10.42 -6.52 -24.51
C GLY A 167 -9.36 -6.80 -23.44
N TRP A 168 -9.77 -7.35 -22.30
CA TRP A 168 -8.86 -7.85 -21.26
C TRP A 168 -8.55 -9.34 -21.47
N HIS A 169 -7.31 -9.71 -21.22
CA HIS A 169 -6.92 -11.09 -20.98
C HIS A 169 -7.14 -11.47 -19.51
N ASP A 170 -7.04 -12.77 -19.22
CA ASP A 170 -7.16 -13.30 -17.88
C ASP A 170 -6.17 -12.65 -16.90
N GLN A 171 -6.56 -12.60 -15.63
CA GLN A 171 -5.71 -12.06 -14.58
C GLN A 171 -4.51 -12.99 -14.36
N GLU A 172 -3.33 -12.37 -14.35
CA GLU A 172 -2.07 -13.02 -14.07
C GLU A 172 -1.54 -12.59 -12.71
N ILE A 173 -0.68 -13.45 -12.15
CA ILE A 173 -0.07 -13.28 -10.84
C ILE A 173 1.41 -13.64 -10.96
N ASP A 174 2.28 -12.84 -10.33
CA ASP A 174 3.70 -13.19 -10.22
C ASP A 174 3.84 -14.40 -9.27
N PRO A 175 4.39 -15.54 -9.73
CA PRO A 175 4.53 -16.73 -8.89
C PRO A 175 5.46 -16.51 -7.69
N ASN A 176 6.38 -15.55 -7.78
CA ASN A 176 7.30 -15.19 -6.69
C ASN A 176 6.79 -14.03 -5.83
N ALA A 177 5.72 -13.36 -6.27
CA ALA A 177 5.10 -12.26 -5.54
C ALA A 177 3.57 -12.29 -5.73
N PRO A 178 2.83 -13.15 -5.01
CA PRO A 178 1.40 -13.39 -5.25
C PRO A 178 0.47 -12.17 -5.13
N LEU A 179 0.97 -11.08 -4.52
CA LEU A 179 0.26 -9.80 -4.43
C LEU A 179 0.43 -8.93 -5.68
N LYS A 180 1.42 -9.22 -6.54
CA LYS A 180 1.58 -8.57 -7.84
C LYS A 180 0.68 -9.28 -8.84
N LYS A 181 -0.44 -8.63 -9.15
CA LYS A 181 -1.43 -9.10 -10.10
C LYS A 181 -1.60 -8.07 -11.22
N TRP A 182 -1.98 -8.55 -12.40
CA TRP A 182 -2.26 -7.68 -13.53
C TRP A 182 -3.18 -8.34 -14.53
N ARG A 183 -3.72 -7.54 -15.44
CA ARG A 183 -4.36 -7.97 -16.68
C ARG A 183 -3.66 -7.32 -17.85
N TRP A 184 -3.51 -8.06 -18.93
CA TRP A 184 -3.12 -7.46 -20.20
C TRP A 184 -4.37 -6.92 -20.91
N ALA A 185 -4.31 -5.67 -21.33
CA ALA A 185 -5.20 -5.15 -22.37
C ALA A 185 -4.68 -5.63 -23.74
N SER A 186 -5.60 -5.86 -24.67
CA SER A 186 -5.30 -5.92 -26.10
C SER A 186 -5.04 -4.50 -26.64
N GLY A 187 -5.34 -4.22 -27.92
CA GLY A 187 -5.24 -2.85 -28.45
C GLY A 187 -6.20 -1.85 -27.76
N GLU A 188 -7.37 -2.33 -27.33
CA GLU A 188 -8.34 -1.58 -26.54
C GLU A 188 -9.01 -2.52 -25.53
N ALA A 189 -9.19 -2.06 -24.30
CA ALA A 189 -9.90 -2.77 -23.24
C ALA A 189 -10.80 -1.82 -22.45
N ARG A 190 -11.95 -2.32 -21.99
CA ARG A 190 -12.99 -1.52 -21.34
C ARG A 190 -13.31 -2.01 -19.94
N CYS A 191 -13.55 -1.08 -19.04
CA CYS A 191 -14.15 -1.32 -17.75
C CYS A 191 -15.47 -0.55 -17.65
N ILE A 192 -16.46 -1.18 -17.03
CA ILE A 192 -17.65 -0.50 -16.54
C ILE A 192 -17.39 -0.16 -15.08
N VAL A 193 -17.65 1.09 -14.71
CA VAL A 193 -17.39 1.61 -13.38
C VAL A 193 -18.65 2.27 -12.87
N ASP A 194 -19.07 1.95 -11.64
CA ASP A 194 -20.22 2.63 -11.04
C ASP A 194 -19.96 4.13 -10.95
N ASN A 195 -20.99 4.92 -11.19
CA ASN A 195 -20.94 6.36 -11.08
C ASN A 195 -21.34 6.78 -9.66
N PRO A 196 -20.42 7.31 -8.84
CA PRO A 196 -20.77 7.82 -7.52
C PRO A 196 -21.46 9.19 -7.58
N HIS A 197 -21.71 9.73 -8.78
CA HIS A 197 -22.35 11.02 -9.06
C HIS A 197 -21.67 12.21 -8.38
N ARG A 198 -20.34 12.11 -8.21
CA ARG A 198 -19.47 13.12 -7.61
C ARG A 198 -18.08 13.10 -8.26
N ASP A 199 -17.30 14.15 -8.01
CA ASP A 199 -15.88 14.17 -8.35
C ASP A 199 -15.16 12.99 -7.68
N GLY A 200 -14.21 12.38 -8.38
CA GLY A 200 -13.45 11.23 -7.90
C GLY A 200 -11.98 11.28 -8.30
N LEU A 201 -11.15 10.57 -7.55
CA LEU A 201 -9.76 10.31 -7.86
C LEU A 201 -9.66 9.00 -8.65
N LEU A 202 -9.24 9.09 -9.91
CA LEU A 202 -8.86 7.94 -10.73
C LEU A 202 -7.36 7.73 -10.64
N VAL A 203 -6.91 6.55 -10.20
CA VAL A 203 -5.51 6.14 -10.25
C VAL A 203 -5.37 4.86 -11.06
N ILE A 204 -4.46 4.87 -12.03
CA ILE A 204 -4.16 3.73 -12.89
C ILE A 204 -2.68 3.42 -12.79
N ARG A 205 -2.34 2.19 -12.44
CA ARG A 205 -0.97 1.66 -12.52
C ARG A 205 -0.90 0.60 -13.59
N GLY A 206 0.16 0.66 -14.37
CA GLY A 206 0.37 -0.29 -15.46
C GLY A 206 1.81 -0.34 -15.92
N GLY A 207 2.00 -1.01 -17.05
CA GLY A 207 3.29 -1.13 -17.70
C GLY A 207 3.17 -1.44 -19.19
N VAL A 208 4.27 -1.20 -19.88
CA VAL A 208 4.43 -1.39 -21.32
C VAL A 208 5.74 -2.12 -21.59
N SER A 209 5.79 -2.85 -22.71
CA SER A 209 7.04 -3.47 -23.16
C SER A 209 7.80 -2.52 -24.09
N LYS A 210 8.77 -1.79 -23.55
CA LYS A 210 9.59 -0.86 -24.36
C LYS A 210 10.48 -1.58 -25.39
N GLU A 211 10.76 -2.87 -25.18
CA GLU A 211 11.48 -3.70 -26.15
C GLU A 211 10.56 -4.17 -27.30
N ALA A 212 9.34 -4.63 -26.98
CA ALA A 212 8.43 -5.19 -27.97
C ALA A 212 7.63 -4.13 -28.75
N ALA A 213 7.29 -3.02 -28.08
CA ALA A 213 6.57 -1.90 -28.66
C ALA A 213 7.25 -0.58 -28.23
N PRO A 214 8.39 -0.21 -28.85
CA PRO A 214 9.06 1.07 -28.58
C PRO A 214 8.13 2.25 -28.86
N ASP A 215 8.17 3.26 -28.00
CA ASP A 215 7.35 4.48 -28.09
C ASP A 215 5.85 4.19 -28.24
N GLN A 216 5.35 3.14 -27.58
CA GLN A 216 3.91 2.85 -27.51
C GLN A 216 3.20 3.99 -26.77
N LYS A 217 2.14 4.51 -27.39
CA LYS A 217 1.24 5.49 -26.78
C LYS A 217 0.12 4.77 -26.05
N VAL A 218 -0.12 5.19 -24.81
CA VAL A 218 -1.21 4.75 -23.96
C VAL A 218 -2.26 5.86 -23.90
N LEU A 219 -3.51 5.48 -24.05
CA LEU A 219 -4.66 6.37 -24.11
C LEU A 219 -5.70 5.92 -23.07
N PHE A 220 -6.15 6.85 -22.23
CA PHE A 220 -7.27 6.64 -21.33
C PHE A 220 -8.48 7.48 -21.75
N LYS A 221 -9.67 6.88 -21.69
CA LYS A 221 -10.92 7.58 -22.00
C LYS A 221 -11.99 7.32 -20.94
N ILE A 222 -12.85 8.31 -20.72
CA ILE A 222 -14.09 8.18 -19.95
C ILE A 222 -15.24 8.51 -20.89
N ASN A 223 -16.19 7.59 -21.07
CA ASN A 223 -17.33 7.75 -21.98
C ASN A 223 -16.90 8.22 -23.39
N ASP A 224 -15.87 7.58 -23.94
CA ASP A 224 -15.22 7.92 -25.22
C ASP A 224 -14.48 9.27 -25.27
N MET A 225 -14.59 10.11 -24.25
CA MET A 225 -13.81 11.34 -24.11
C MET A 225 -12.37 11.02 -23.69
N VAL A 226 -11.40 11.54 -24.42
CA VAL A 226 -9.98 11.40 -24.06
C VAL A 226 -9.70 12.09 -22.74
N LEU A 227 -9.27 11.31 -21.75
CA LEU A 227 -8.80 11.80 -20.47
C LEU A 227 -7.32 12.16 -20.53
N ASP A 228 -6.50 11.28 -21.13
CA ASP A 228 -5.06 11.48 -21.27
C ASP A 228 -4.47 10.58 -22.37
N GLU A 229 -3.41 11.07 -23.03
CA GLU A 229 -2.62 10.33 -24.02
C GLU A 229 -1.13 10.60 -23.76
N PHE A 230 -0.33 9.54 -23.59
CA PHE A 230 1.08 9.67 -23.24
C PHE A 230 1.92 8.50 -23.72
N ILE A 231 3.24 8.70 -23.79
CA ILE A 231 4.25 7.64 -23.96
C ILE A 231 4.90 7.43 -22.60
N PRO A 232 4.84 6.24 -22.00
CA PRO A 232 5.52 5.97 -20.74
C PRO A 232 7.05 6.12 -20.87
N ASP A 233 7.66 6.92 -19.98
CA ASP A 233 9.12 7.10 -19.93
C ASP A 233 9.83 5.82 -19.49
N GLU A 234 9.20 5.05 -18.60
CA GLU A 234 9.70 3.79 -18.06
C GLU A 234 8.80 2.61 -18.47
N THR A 235 9.21 1.38 -18.15
CA THR A 235 8.40 0.17 -18.41
C THR A 235 7.15 0.08 -17.54
N THR A 236 7.09 0.84 -16.45
CA THR A 236 5.91 0.96 -15.58
C THR A 236 5.50 2.42 -15.44
N PHE A 237 4.21 2.64 -15.15
CA PHE A 237 3.66 3.97 -14.95
C PHE A 237 2.59 3.98 -13.87
N GLU A 238 2.42 5.14 -13.24
CA GLU A 238 1.27 5.48 -12.40
C GLU A 238 0.73 6.82 -12.91
N ARG A 239 -0.58 6.89 -13.16
CA ARG A 239 -1.27 8.12 -13.52
C ARG A 239 -2.40 8.38 -12.52
N SER A 240 -2.59 9.64 -12.15
CA SER A 240 -3.60 10.09 -11.19
C SER A 240 -4.36 11.27 -11.77
N TYR A 241 -5.68 11.20 -11.73
CA TYR A 241 -6.56 12.23 -12.28
C TYR A 241 -7.66 12.58 -11.28
N THR A 242 -7.90 13.88 -11.10
CA THR A 242 -9.16 14.35 -10.50
C THR A 242 -10.21 14.39 -11.61
N VAL A 243 -11.11 13.41 -11.61
CA VAL A 243 -12.19 13.30 -12.58
C VAL A 243 -13.40 14.06 -12.04
N LYS A 244 -13.94 14.97 -12.85
CA LYS A 244 -15.11 15.76 -12.50
C LYS A 244 -16.40 14.98 -12.76
N LYS A 245 -17.42 15.15 -11.91
CA LYS A 245 -18.70 14.44 -12.07
C LYS A 245 -19.30 14.62 -13.47
N GLU A 246 -19.10 15.78 -14.08
CA GLU A 246 -19.62 16.10 -15.42
C GLU A 246 -18.99 15.22 -16.52
N MET A 247 -17.79 14.69 -16.29
CA MET A 247 -17.12 13.77 -17.22
C MET A 247 -17.72 12.36 -17.15
N LEU A 248 -18.27 11.98 -16.00
CA LEU A 248 -18.85 10.65 -15.75
C LEU A 248 -20.22 10.50 -16.42
N GLY A 249 -20.90 11.61 -16.72
CA GLY A 249 -22.25 11.63 -17.26
C GLY A 249 -23.32 11.37 -16.19
N GLU A 250 -24.57 11.21 -16.65
CA GLU A 250 -25.75 11.10 -15.78
C GLU A 250 -26.20 9.66 -15.51
N LYS A 251 -25.56 8.68 -16.14
CA LYS A 251 -25.89 7.26 -15.95
C LYS A 251 -25.30 6.76 -14.63
N ASP A 252 -25.88 5.68 -14.10
CA ASP A 252 -25.39 5.02 -12.89
C ASP A 252 -24.03 4.32 -13.07
N GLU A 253 -23.55 4.22 -14.31
CA GLU A 253 -22.26 3.65 -14.68
C GLU A 253 -21.62 4.49 -15.80
N PHE A 254 -20.30 4.50 -15.83
CA PHE A 254 -19.52 5.08 -16.93
C PHE A 254 -18.49 4.07 -17.46
N THR A 255 -18.04 4.29 -18.70
CA THR A 255 -17.03 3.43 -19.31
C THR A 255 -15.65 4.05 -19.18
N LEU A 256 -14.72 3.32 -18.55
CA LEU A 256 -13.29 3.60 -18.60
C LEU A 256 -12.66 2.75 -19.71
N THR A 257 -12.00 3.37 -20.67
CA THR A 257 -11.30 2.67 -21.76
C THR A 257 -9.79 2.87 -21.63
N VAL A 258 -9.05 1.77 -21.75
CA VAL A 258 -7.60 1.73 -21.87
C VAL A 258 -7.27 1.29 -23.29
N ALA A 259 -6.52 2.10 -24.03
CA ALA A 259 -6.13 1.79 -25.40
C ALA A 259 -4.64 2.05 -25.64
N VAL A 260 -4.08 1.39 -26.64
CA VAL A 260 -2.72 1.61 -27.11
C VAL A 260 -2.67 1.72 -28.63
N ASP A 261 -1.68 2.43 -29.15
CA ASP A 261 -1.49 2.58 -30.61
C ASP A 261 -0.75 1.40 -31.26
N LYS A 262 -0.03 0.61 -30.45
CA LYS A 262 0.76 -0.54 -30.89
C LYS A 262 0.42 -1.75 -30.02
N THR A 263 0.37 -2.92 -30.62
CA THR A 263 0.30 -4.21 -29.92
C THR A 263 1.50 -5.06 -30.33
N PHE A 264 1.76 -6.12 -29.57
CA PHE A 264 2.77 -7.11 -29.92
C PHE A 264 2.27 -8.52 -29.55
N ILE A 265 2.87 -9.52 -30.18
CA ILE A 265 2.65 -10.93 -29.82
C ILE A 265 3.96 -11.45 -29.23
N PRO A 266 4.00 -11.85 -27.95
CA PRO A 266 5.26 -12.18 -27.28
C PRO A 266 6.06 -13.27 -28.00
N SER A 267 5.43 -14.32 -28.52
CA SER A 267 6.11 -15.40 -29.24
C SER A 267 6.81 -14.97 -30.55
N LYS A 268 6.40 -13.83 -31.13
CA LYS A 268 7.03 -13.26 -32.32
C LYS A 268 8.21 -12.35 -32.00
N VAL A 269 8.25 -11.80 -30.78
CA VAL A 269 9.29 -10.86 -30.33
C VAL A 269 10.36 -11.58 -29.54
N PHE A 270 9.97 -12.52 -28.68
CA PHE A 270 10.84 -13.22 -27.76
C PHE A 270 10.94 -14.71 -28.14
N PRO A 271 12.08 -15.19 -28.69
CA PRO A 271 12.20 -16.54 -29.24
C PRO A 271 11.88 -17.70 -28.26
N GLN A 272 11.97 -17.45 -26.96
CA GLN A 272 11.71 -18.45 -25.91
C GLN A 272 10.27 -18.36 -25.36
N ASN A 273 9.52 -17.34 -25.74
CA ASN A 273 8.15 -17.14 -25.29
C ASN A 273 7.18 -17.88 -26.22
N LYS A 274 6.20 -18.57 -25.65
CA LYS A 274 5.16 -19.33 -26.39
C LYS A 274 3.80 -18.64 -26.36
N ASP A 275 3.71 -17.47 -25.75
CA ASP A 275 2.47 -16.70 -25.67
C ASP A 275 2.13 -16.08 -27.04
N GLU A 276 1.03 -16.54 -27.62
CA GLU A 276 0.53 -16.11 -28.93
C GLU A 276 -0.55 -15.02 -28.84
N ARG A 277 -0.88 -14.56 -27.63
CA ARG A 277 -1.87 -13.49 -27.43
C ARG A 277 -1.35 -12.17 -28.01
N GLU A 278 -2.27 -11.37 -28.54
CA GLU A 278 -1.99 -9.97 -28.86
C GLU A 278 -2.09 -9.14 -27.58
N LEU A 279 -0.98 -8.53 -27.18
CA LEU A 279 -0.85 -7.73 -25.96
C LEU A 279 -0.59 -6.26 -26.30
N GLY A 280 -1.28 -5.37 -25.61
CA GLY A 280 -1.09 -3.93 -25.66
C GLY A 280 -0.27 -3.43 -24.48
N CYS A 281 -0.96 -3.06 -23.39
CA CYS A 281 -0.36 -2.68 -22.12
C CYS A 281 -0.86 -3.56 -20.97
N GLN A 282 -0.06 -3.65 -19.92
CA GLN A 282 -0.42 -4.32 -18.68
C GLN A 282 -1.04 -3.31 -17.71
N ILE A 283 -2.16 -3.63 -17.09
CA ILE A 283 -2.76 -2.85 -16.00
C ILE A 283 -2.75 -3.69 -14.72
N SER A 284 -2.09 -3.17 -13.69
CA SER A 284 -1.93 -3.84 -12.39
C SER A 284 -2.86 -3.29 -11.31
N PHE A 285 -3.39 -2.09 -11.51
CA PHE A 285 -4.25 -1.45 -10.54
C PHE A 285 -5.10 -0.37 -11.20
N ILE A 286 -6.41 -0.38 -10.93
CA ILE A 286 -7.33 0.72 -11.22
C ILE A 286 -8.06 1.01 -9.91
N TYR A 287 -8.07 2.28 -9.53
CA TYR A 287 -8.77 2.79 -8.35
C TYR A 287 -9.62 3.98 -8.76
N PHE A 288 -10.87 4.02 -8.33
CA PHE A 288 -11.75 5.17 -8.52
C PHE A 288 -12.56 5.42 -7.27
N ARG A 289 -12.37 6.59 -6.64
CA ARG A 289 -13.16 7.03 -5.47
C ARG A 289 -13.04 8.52 -5.22
#